data_AF-A0A516KDL5-F1
#
_entry.id   AF-A0A516KDL5-F1
#
_cell.length_a   1.000
_cell.length_b   1.000
_cell.length_c   1.000
_cell.angle_alpha   90.00
_cell.angle_beta   90.00
_cell.angle_gamma   90.00
#
_symmetry.space_group_name_H-M   'P 1'
#
loop_
_entity.id
_entity.type
_entity.pdbx_description
1 polymer ?
#
loop_
_entity_poly.entity_id
_entity_poly.type
_entity_poly.pdbx_seq_one_letter_code
_entity_poly.pdbx_strand_id
1 'polypeptide(L)'
;MTETTYKPIVESELKVSELYSICIDKCIKIEDGEEKGEQVVMRYKKNGQRIPRQPAFDELSITKAIIEAYKQGVFSKEALDLLKKEISEMK
;
A
#
# COMPACT_ATOMS: atom_id res chain seq x y z
N MET A 1 -11.84 22.16 9.05
CA MET A 1 -11.46 20.74 8.87
C MET A 1 -10.51 20.72 7.71
N THR A 2 -9.32 20.17 7.87
CA THR A 2 -8.36 20.06 6.77
C THR A 2 -8.84 18.96 5.82
N GLU A 3 -8.84 19.24 4.51
CA GLU A 3 -9.22 18.24 3.51
C GLU A 3 -7.95 17.50 3.08
N THR A 4 -7.85 16.22 3.44
CA THR A 4 -6.73 15.37 3.03
C THR A 4 -7.18 14.41 1.94
N THR A 5 -6.51 14.45 0.80
CA THR A 5 -6.71 13.49 -0.29
C THR A 5 -5.38 12.86 -0.72
N TYR A 6 -5.46 11.74 -1.42
CA TYR A 6 -4.29 10.97 -1.87
C TYR A 6 -4.40 10.71 -3.36
N LYS A 7 -3.47 11.28 -4.14
CA LYS A 7 -3.39 11.10 -5.58
C LYS A 7 -2.42 9.95 -5.90
N PRO A 8 -2.88 8.83 -6.51
CA PRO A 8 -1.98 7.71 -6.82
C PRO A 8 -0.89 8.09 -7.83
N ILE A 9 0.31 7.57 -7.60
CA ILE A 9 1.48 7.64 -8.50
C ILE A 9 1.76 6.24 -9.05
N VAL A 10 1.81 5.25 -8.14
CA VAL A 10 2.01 3.83 -8.45
C VAL A 10 0.94 3.06 -7.70
N GLU A 11 0.21 2.21 -8.41
CA GLU A 11 -0.79 1.33 -7.81
C GLU A 11 -0.30 -0.11 -7.84
N SER A 12 -0.50 -0.85 -6.76
CA SER A 12 -0.22 -2.29 -6.69
C SER A 12 -1.40 -3.00 -6.09
N GLU A 13 -2.03 -3.87 -6.87
CA GLU A 13 -3.20 -4.64 -6.44
C GLU A 13 -2.88 -6.14 -6.43
N LEU A 14 -3.09 -6.77 -5.28
CA LEU A 14 -3.11 -8.22 -5.16
C LEU A 14 -4.55 -8.69 -4.94
N LYS A 15 -5.05 -9.51 -5.87
CA LYS A 15 -6.31 -10.22 -5.69
C LYS A 15 -6.12 -11.38 -4.71
N VAL A 16 -6.82 -11.32 -3.57
CA VAL A 16 -6.70 -12.31 -2.49
C VAL A 16 -7.86 -13.32 -2.46
N SER A 17 -8.98 -12.98 -3.11
CA SER A 17 -10.08 -13.92 -3.41
C SER A 17 -10.83 -13.46 -4.66
N GLU A 18 -11.87 -14.19 -5.06
CA GLU A 18 -12.72 -13.76 -6.18
C GLU A 18 -13.33 -12.37 -5.97
N LEU A 19 -13.62 -12.01 -4.72
CA LEU A 19 -14.31 -10.77 -4.34
C LEU A 19 -13.35 -9.69 -3.83
N TYR A 20 -12.22 -10.04 -3.22
CA TYR A 20 -11.39 -9.08 -2.49
C TYR A 20 -9.99 -8.91 -3.08
N SER A 21 -9.50 -7.68 -3.00
CA SER A 21 -8.11 -7.31 -3.29
C SER A 21 -7.52 -6.43 -2.19
N ILE A 22 -6.23 -6.61 -1.93
CA ILE A 22 -5.41 -5.70 -1.14
C ILE A 22 -4.66 -4.78 -2.11
N CYS A 23 -4.77 -3.48 -1.92
CA CYS A 23 -4.05 -2.47 -2.70
C CYS A 23 -3.02 -1.78 -1.81
N ILE A 24 -1.78 -1.65 -2.26
CA ILE A 24 -0.74 -0.89 -1.57
C ILE A 24 -0.17 0.09 -2.59
N ASP A 25 -0.45 1.37 -2.41
CA ASP A 25 -0.26 2.36 -3.45
C ASP A 25 0.66 3.48 -2.96
N LYS A 26 1.56 3.94 -3.83
CA LYS A 26 2.33 5.17 -3.61
C LYS A 26 1.49 6.34 -4.08
N CYS A 27 1.27 7.32 -3.22
CA CYS A 27 0.43 8.48 -3.47
C CYS A 27 1.16 9.78 -3.12
N ILE A 28 0.79 10.88 -3.76
CA ILE A 28 1.07 12.22 -3.25
C ILE A 28 -0.05 12.59 -2.28
N LYS A 29 0.32 12.98 -1.06
CA LYS A 29 -0.60 13.54 -0.07
C LYS A 29 -0.93 14.97 -0.45
N ILE A 30 -2.21 15.28 -0.55
CA ILE A 30 -2.69 16.65 -0.77
C ILE A 30 -3.42 17.08 0.50
N GLU A 31 -2.95 18.16 1.13
CA GLU A 31 -3.59 18.76 2.31
C GLU A 31 -3.96 20.20 2.00
N ASP A 32 -5.26 20.53 2.12
CA ASP A 32 -5.80 21.86 1.83
C ASP A 32 -5.42 22.39 0.43
N GLY A 33 -5.31 21.47 -0.54
CA GLY A 33 -4.94 21.75 -1.93
C GLY A 33 -3.43 21.75 -2.22
N GLU A 34 -2.56 21.61 -1.22
CA GLU A 34 -1.11 21.59 -1.40
C GLU A 34 -0.52 20.18 -1.36
N GLU A 35 0.45 19.90 -2.25
CA GLU A 35 1.21 18.65 -2.22
C GLU A 35 2.19 18.63 -1.03
N LYS A 36 2.04 17.64 -0.14
CA LYS A 36 2.86 17.45 1.07
C LYS A 36 3.82 16.25 0.98
N GLY A 37 4.06 15.76 -0.23
CA GLY A 37 5.02 14.68 -0.51
C GLY A 37 4.40 13.30 -0.65
N GLU A 38 5.26 12.31 -0.89
CA GLU A 38 4.85 10.92 -1.15
C GLU A 38 4.47 10.18 0.16
N GLN A 39 3.47 9.32 0.06
CA GLN A 39 2.97 8.45 1.11
C GLN A 39 2.61 7.08 0.53
N VAL A 40 2.81 6.01 1.29
CA VAL A 40 2.31 4.68 0.94
C VAL A 40 1.02 4.44 1.70
N VAL A 41 -0.04 4.07 0.98
CA VAL A 41 -1.36 3.80 1.56
C VAL A 41 -1.78 2.37 1.28
N MET A 42 -2.31 1.70 2.30
CA MET A 42 -2.92 0.39 2.17
C MET A 42 -4.44 0.56 2.09
N ARG A 43 -5.05 0.01 1.04
CA ARG A 43 -6.47 0.13 0.72
C ARG A 43 -7.02 -1.24 0.36
N TYR A 44 -8.34 -1.34 0.34
CA TYR A 44 -9.02 -2.61 0.09
C TYR A 44 -10.10 -2.43 -0.96
N LYS A 45 -10.24 -3.41 -1.84
CA LYS A 45 -11.35 -3.48 -2.80
C LYS A 45 -12.22 -4.69 -2.52
N LYS A 46 -13.53 -4.51 -2.66
CA LYS A 46 -14.53 -5.58 -2.76
C LYS A 46 -15.26 -5.42 -4.09
N ASN A 47 -15.26 -6.45 -4.94
CA ASN A 47 -15.82 -6.40 -6.29
C ASN A 47 -15.30 -5.22 -7.11
N GLY A 48 -13.99 -4.93 -7.02
CA GLY A 48 -13.34 -3.81 -7.69
C GLY A 48 -13.59 -2.43 -7.06
N GLN A 49 -14.49 -2.31 -6.08
CA GLN A 49 -14.82 -1.04 -5.43
C GLN A 49 -14.05 -0.86 -4.13
N ARG A 50 -13.51 0.35 -3.89
CA ARG A 50 -12.80 0.68 -2.65
C ARG A 50 -13.76 0.62 -1.46
N ILE A 51 -13.33 -0.02 -0.39
CA ILE A 51 -14.07 -0.09 0.88
C ILE A 51 -13.27 0.60 1.99
N PRO A 52 -13.95 1.35 2.88
CA PRO A 52 -13.27 2.13 3.92
C PRO A 52 -12.81 1.29 5.11
N ARG A 53 -13.37 0.08 5.29
CA ARG A 53 -13.04 -0.81 6.40
C ARG A 53 -12.14 -1.93 5.93
N GLN A 54 -11.08 -2.17 6.69
CA GLN A 54 -10.18 -3.31 6.50
C GLN A 54 -10.94 -4.63 6.72
N PRO A 55 -11.03 -5.51 5.72
CA PRO A 55 -11.38 -6.91 5.93
C PRO A 55 -10.26 -7.63 6.70
N ALA A 56 -10.60 -8.68 7.44
CA ALA A 56 -9.59 -9.57 7.98
C ALA A 56 -9.00 -10.41 6.85
N PHE A 57 -7.68 -10.35 6.68
CA PHE A 57 -6.90 -11.18 5.77
C PHE A 57 -5.87 -11.96 6.57
N ASP A 58 -5.52 -13.15 6.09
CA ASP A 58 -4.43 -13.92 6.67
C ASP A 58 -3.08 -13.23 6.43
N GLU A 59 -2.13 -13.52 7.32
CA GLU A 59 -0.80 -12.91 7.31
C GLU A 59 -0.09 -13.15 5.96
N LEU A 60 -0.23 -14.35 5.39
CA LEU A 60 0.42 -14.71 4.13
C LEU A 60 -0.10 -13.87 2.95
N SER A 61 -1.41 -13.59 2.90
CA SER A 61 -2.00 -12.70 1.90
C SER A 61 -1.48 -11.27 2.02
N ILE A 62 -1.34 -10.75 3.24
CA ILE A 62 -0.78 -9.42 3.49
C ILE A 62 0.69 -9.37 3.04
N THR A 63 1.48 -10.38 3.42
CA THR A 63 2.90 -10.48 3.02
C THR A 63 3.04 -10.52 1.51
N LYS A 64 2.22 -11.31 0.81
CA LYS A 64 2.22 -11.35 -0.67
C LYS A 64 1.89 -9.99 -1.28
N ALA A 65 0.94 -9.24 -0.71
CA ALA A 65 0.58 -7.92 -1.22
C ALA A 65 1.74 -6.93 -1.06
N ILE A 66 2.47 -6.99 0.06
CA ILE A 66 3.68 -6.18 0.29
C ILE A 66 4.78 -6.56 -0.71
N ILE A 67 5.00 -7.86 -0.96
CA ILE A 67 5.98 -8.33 -1.95
C ILE A 67 5.61 -7.86 -3.35
N GLU A 68 4.32 -7.87 -3.71
CA GLU A 68 3.89 -7.37 -5.02
C GLU A 68 4.14 -5.86 -5.13
N ALA A 69 3.76 -5.09 -4.11
CA ALA A 69 4.03 -3.66 -4.05
C ALA A 69 5.52 -3.31 -4.14
N TYR A 70 6.37 -4.16 -3.56
CA TYR A 70 7.82 -4.09 -3.76
C TYR A 70 8.23 -4.21 -5.23
N LYS A 71 7.76 -5.26 -5.91
CA LYS A 71 8.09 -5.49 -7.33
C LYS A 71 7.58 -4.37 -8.23
N GLN A 72 6.47 -3.74 -7.88
CA GLN A 72 5.87 -2.63 -8.61
C GLN A 72 6.54 -1.28 -8.32
N GLY A 73 7.53 -1.20 -7.42
CA GLY A 73 8.23 0.05 -7.11
C GLY A 73 7.46 1.03 -6.22
N VAL A 74 6.48 0.52 -5.46
CA VAL A 74 5.67 1.34 -4.53
C VAL A 74 6.54 1.88 -3.39
N PHE A 75 7.49 1.10 -2.89
CA PHE A 75 8.38 1.53 -1.81
C PHE A 75 9.61 2.26 -2.34
N SER A 76 10.15 3.21 -1.56
CA SER A 76 11.43 3.84 -1.88
C SER A 76 12.59 2.88 -1.65
N LYS A 77 13.74 3.14 -2.28
CA LYS A 77 14.91 2.28 -2.13
C LYS A 77 15.39 2.23 -0.67
N GLU A 78 15.32 3.34 0.04
CA GLU A 78 15.73 3.46 1.45
C GLU A 78 14.86 2.59 2.36
N ALA A 79 13.54 2.58 2.15
CA ALA A 79 12.62 1.72 2.90
C ALA A 79 12.93 0.22 2.68
N LEU A 80 13.39 -0.12 1.48
CA LEU A 80 13.72 -1.49 1.09
C LEU A 80 15.05 -1.95 1.64
N ASP A 81 16.04 -1.06 1.66
CA ASP A 81 17.34 -1.33 2.26
C ASP A 81 17.19 -1.51 3.78
N LEU A 82 16.35 -0.70 4.44
CA LEU A 82 15.98 -0.90 5.84
C LEU A 82 15.30 -2.26 6.06
N LEU A 83 14.28 -2.60 5.26
CA LEU A 83 13.57 -3.87 5.39
C LEU A 83 14.50 -5.08 5.24
N LYS A 84 15.40 -5.04 4.25
CA LYS A 84 16.39 -6.12 4.03
C LYS A 84 17.35 -6.26 5.20
N LYS A 85 17.84 -5.14 5.74
CA LYS A 85 18.72 -5.12 6.90
C LYS A 85 18.04 -5.80 8.08
N GLU A 86 16.84 -5.36 8.44
CA GLU A 86 16.12 -5.90 9.62
C GLU A 86 15.75 -7.38 9.43
N ILE A 87 15.33 -7.82 8.24
CA ILE A 87 15.09 -9.25 7.95
C ILE A 87 16.38 -10.08 8.11
N SER A 88 17.53 -9.57 7.65
CA SER A 88 18.81 -10.30 7.79
C SER A 88 19.29 -10.43 9.24
N GLU A 89 18.78 -9.59 10.12
CA GLU A 89 19.05 -9.63 11.57
C GLU A 89 18.08 -10.58 12.31
N MET A 90 16.99 -11.02 11.66
CA MET A 90 16.08 -12.03 12.19
C MET A 90 16.72 -13.43 12.06
N LYS A 91 16.82 -14.15 13.18
CA LYS A 91 17.30 -15.54 13.27
C LYS A 91 16.18 -16.54 13.07
#